data_AF-A0A9Q4Q2K0-F1
#
_entry.id   AF-A0A9Q4Q2K0-F1
#
_cell.length_a   1.000
_cell.length_b   1.000
_cell.length_c   1.000
_cell.angle_alpha   90.00
_cell.angle_beta   90.00
_cell.angle_gamma   90.00
#
_symmetry.space_group_name_H-M   'P 1'
#
loop_
_entity.id
_entity.type
_entity.pdbx_description
1 polymer ?
#
loop_
_entity_poly.entity_id
_entity_poly.type
_entity_poly.pdbx_seq_one_letter_code
_entity_poly.pdbx_strand_id
1 'polypeptide(L)'
;MTETDSADQEPVTDPLSQGDYQWVQASARDLYELPDPGDELRLEEFPEELQKMWRQLRQHNVILLAGKTQVRGGDWRNLWTVNQAAAEIVEKHREVAKESDTILPCDCTTDAIRNPRDVDGIECKICEEVFDREEIDRGGRA
;
A
#
# COMPACT_ATOMS: atom_id res chain seq x y z
N MET A 1 34.79 -0.61 -15.28
CA MET A 1 33.44 -0.03 -15.34
C MET A 1 32.57 -1.14 -15.88
N THR A 2 31.95 -1.92 -14.99
CA THR A 2 30.94 -2.91 -15.36
C THR A 2 29.62 -2.27 -15.01
N GLU A 3 29.06 -1.56 -15.97
CA GLU A 3 27.64 -1.23 -16.00
C GLU A 3 26.93 -2.58 -16.15
N THR A 4 26.44 -3.10 -15.03
CA THR A 4 25.45 -4.17 -15.04
C THR A 4 24.19 -3.52 -15.58
N ASP A 5 23.92 -3.79 -16.85
CA ASP A 5 22.65 -3.55 -17.51
C ASP A 5 21.56 -4.14 -16.59
N SER A 6 20.85 -3.27 -15.87
CA SER A 6 19.71 -3.65 -15.05
C SER A 6 18.68 -4.25 -16.00
N ALA A 7 18.61 -5.58 -16.00
CA ALA A 7 17.66 -6.32 -16.81
C ALA A 7 16.26 -5.77 -16.53
N ASP A 8 15.65 -5.23 -17.58
CA ASP A 8 14.23 -4.89 -17.70
C ASP A 8 13.42 -6.18 -17.45
N GLN A 9 13.26 -6.55 -16.18
CA GLN A 9 12.45 -7.70 -15.78
C GLN A 9 10.99 -7.26 -15.83
N GLU A 10 10.21 -7.92 -16.68
CA GLU A 10 8.76 -7.70 -16.72
C GLU A 10 8.18 -7.97 -15.33
N PRO A 11 7.40 -7.04 -14.76
CA PRO A 11 6.92 -7.16 -13.41
C PRO A 11 5.98 -8.37 -13.28
N VAL A 12 6.22 -9.20 -12.27
CA VAL A 12 5.41 -10.40 -12.03
C VAL A 12 3.99 -9.96 -11.64
N THR A 13 3.01 -10.40 -12.42
CA THR A 13 1.60 -10.08 -12.21
C THR A 13 0.82 -11.36 -11.93
N ASP A 14 0.24 -11.47 -10.75
CA ASP A 14 -0.81 -12.45 -10.46
C ASP A 14 -2.14 -11.72 -10.24
N PRO A 15 -3.25 -12.16 -10.88
CA PRO A 15 -4.53 -11.50 -10.72
C PRO A 15 -5.02 -11.61 -9.26
N LEU A 16 -5.31 -10.46 -8.65
CA LEU A 16 -5.88 -10.41 -7.31
C LEU A 16 -7.33 -10.88 -7.32
N SER A 17 -7.72 -11.68 -6.32
CA SER A 17 -9.13 -11.97 -6.09
C SER A 17 -9.87 -10.70 -5.65
N GLN A 18 -11.20 -10.69 -5.73
CA GLN A 18 -12.00 -9.56 -5.25
C GLN A 18 -11.74 -9.26 -3.76
N GLY A 19 -11.53 -10.29 -2.95
CA GLY A 19 -11.21 -10.13 -1.52
C GLY A 19 -9.83 -9.52 -1.31
N ASP A 20 -8.84 -9.95 -2.09
CA ASP A 20 -7.47 -9.40 -2.01
C ASP A 20 -7.44 -7.95 -2.48
N TYR A 21 -8.14 -7.63 -3.57
CA TYR A 21 -8.29 -6.26 -4.05
C TYR A 21 -8.86 -5.33 -2.97
N GLN A 22 -9.94 -5.73 -2.30
CA GLN A 22 -10.55 -4.95 -1.23
C GLN A 22 -9.61 -4.78 -0.04
N TRP A 23 -8.85 -5.81 0.31
CA TRP A 23 -7.88 -5.74 1.39
C TRP A 23 -6.72 -4.80 1.07
N VAL A 24 -6.18 -4.87 -0.16
CA VAL A 24 -5.12 -3.98 -0.65
C VAL A 24 -5.59 -2.53 -0.64
N GLN A 25 -6.81 -2.26 -1.09
CA GLN A 25 -7.40 -0.91 -1.00
C GLN A 25 -7.50 -0.42 0.45
N ALA A 26 -8.00 -1.25 1.37
CA ALA A 26 -8.17 -0.86 2.77
C ALA A 26 -6.82 -0.64 3.48
N SER A 27 -5.78 -1.36 3.08
CA SER A 27 -4.44 -1.31 3.67
C SER A 27 -3.47 -0.43 2.87
N ALA A 28 -3.94 0.28 1.83
CA ALA A 28 -3.07 0.92 0.85
C ALA A 28 -2.05 1.89 1.46
N ARG A 29 -2.42 2.58 2.54
CA ARG A 29 -1.52 3.50 3.25
C ARG A 29 -0.32 2.80 3.90
N ASP A 30 -0.56 1.65 4.51
CA ASP A 30 0.49 0.82 5.11
C ASP A 30 1.40 0.20 4.03
N LEU A 31 0.93 0.21 2.77
CA LEU A 31 1.63 -0.32 1.60
C LEU A 31 2.33 0.75 0.77
N TYR A 32 2.31 2.03 1.15
CA TYR A 32 3.00 3.09 0.40
C TYR A 32 4.52 2.95 0.34
N GLU A 33 5.09 2.17 1.25
CA GLU A 33 6.51 1.82 1.28
C GLU A 33 6.80 0.49 0.56
N LEU A 34 5.85 -0.04 -0.23
CA LEU A 34 6.12 -1.19 -1.07
C LEU A 34 7.28 -0.88 -2.01
N PRO A 35 8.24 -1.82 -2.14
CA PRO A 35 9.25 -1.75 -3.18
C PRO A 35 8.64 -1.75 -4.58
N ASP A 36 9.42 -1.34 -5.57
CA ASP A 36 8.98 -1.37 -6.95
C ASP A 36 8.68 -2.81 -7.39
N PRO A 37 7.59 -3.04 -8.15
CA PRO A 37 7.30 -4.35 -8.71
C PRO A 37 8.41 -4.75 -9.69
N GLY A 38 8.84 -6.01 -9.62
CA GLY A 38 9.98 -6.52 -10.38
C GLY A 38 11.29 -6.55 -9.59
N ASP A 39 11.42 -5.79 -8.50
CA ASP A 39 12.57 -5.94 -7.61
C ASP A 39 12.52 -7.28 -6.86
N GLU A 40 13.62 -8.01 -6.87
CA GLU A 40 13.78 -9.26 -6.13
C GLU A 40 14.49 -9.01 -4.80
N LEU A 41 13.73 -9.05 -3.72
CA LEU A 41 14.20 -8.69 -2.39
C LEU A 41 14.09 -9.85 -1.41
N ARG A 42 15.04 -9.93 -0.48
CA ARG A 42 14.92 -10.80 0.69
C ARG A 42 13.98 -10.16 1.69
N LEU A 43 13.34 -10.98 2.53
CA LEU A 43 12.47 -10.50 3.61
C LEU A 43 13.13 -9.43 4.49
N GLU A 44 14.43 -9.58 4.77
CA GLU A 44 15.21 -8.66 5.61
C GLU A 44 15.43 -7.28 4.96
N GLU A 45 15.26 -7.18 3.66
CA GLU A 45 15.41 -5.96 2.86
C GLU A 45 14.10 -5.17 2.75
N PHE A 46 12.97 -5.77 3.13
CA PHE A 46 11.69 -5.05 3.22
C PHE A 46 11.69 -4.08 4.42
N PRO A 47 10.93 -2.97 4.33
CA PRO A 47 10.64 -2.12 5.48
C PRO A 47 10.10 -2.90 6.68
N GLU A 48 10.47 -2.49 7.91
CA GLU A 48 10.11 -3.20 9.15
C GLU A 48 8.58 -3.35 9.32
N GLU A 49 7.81 -2.33 8.94
CA GLU A 49 6.35 -2.38 9.00
C GLU A 49 5.77 -3.44 8.05
N LEU A 50 6.32 -3.56 6.83
CA LEU A 50 5.94 -4.61 5.89
C LEU A 50 6.38 -6.01 6.36
N GLN A 51 7.51 -6.11 7.08
CA GLN A 51 7.93 -7.38 7.69
C GLN A 51 6.92 -7.85 8.77
N LYS A 52 6.36 -6.93 9.57
CA LYS A 52 5.30 -7.26 10.55
C LYS A 52 4.04 -7.80 9.89
N MET A 53 3.72 -7.30 8.70
CA MET A 53 2.54 -7.70 7.91
C MET A 53 2.81 -8.84 6.92
N TRP A 54 4.02 -9.42 6.92
CA TRP A 54 4.48 -10.40 5.95
C TRP A 54 3.46 -11.51 5.61
N ARG A 55 2.84 -12.10 6.64
CA ARG A 55 1.86 -13.18 6.46
C ARG A 55 0.65 -12.69 5.66
N GLN A 56 0.19 -11.47 5.92
CA GLN A 56 -0.97 -10.88 5.24
C GLN A 56 -0.62 -10.50 3.81
N LEU A 57 0.55 -9.89 3.58
CA LEU A 57 1.03 -9.56 2.24
C LEU A 57 1.05 -10.79 1.33
N ARG A 58 1.55 -11.93 1.85
CA ARG A 58 1.57 -13.19 1.11
C ARG A 58 0.17 -13.79 0.95
N GLN A 59 -0.67 -13.71 1.97
CA GLN A 59 -2.04 -14.25 1.91
C GLN A 59 -2.89 -13.52 0.87
N HIS A 60 -2.68 -12.21 0.71
CA HIS A 60 -3.41 -11.35 -0.21
C HIS A 60 -2.68 -11.10 -1.53
N ASN A 61 -1.69 -11.94 -1.88
CA ASN A 61 -0.94 -11.87 -3.13
C ASN A 61 -0.33 -10.48 -3.43
N VAL A 62 0.02 -9.71 -2.40
CA VAL A 62 0.74 -8.43 -2.55
C VAL A 62 2.21 -8.67 -2.88
N ILE A 63 2.76 -9.75 -2.33
CA ILE A 63 4.11 -10.21 -2.61
C ILE A 63 4.08 -11.64 -3.15
N LEU A 64 4.96 -11.91 -4.10
CA LEU A 64 5.06 -13.18 -4.80
C LEU A 64 6.46 -13.75 -4.62
N LEU A 65 6.58 -15.08 -4.64
CA LEU A 65 7.88 -15.74 -4.60
C LEU A 65 8.52 -15.61 -5.98
N ALA A 66 9.53 -14.75 -6.11
CA ALA A 66 10.28 -14.55 -7.35
C ALA A 66 11.26 -15.70 -7.60
N GLY A 67 11.89 -16.21 -6.53
CA GLY A 67 12.84 -17.29 -6.67
C GLY A 67 13.57 -17.67 -5.39
N LYS A 68 14.74 -18.27 -5.55
CA LYS A 68 15.65 -18.59 -4.45
C LYS A 68 17.07 -18.23 -4.83
N THR A 69 17.78 -17.60 -3.91
CA THR A 69 19.21 -17.28 -4.04
C THR A 69 20.03 -18.07 -3.04
N GLN A 70 21.24 -18.46 -3.43
CA GLN A 70 22.16 -19.15 -2.54
C GLN A 70 22.99 -18.11 -1.78
N VAL A 71 22.95 -18.15 -0.44
CA VAL A 71 23.80 -17.31 0.39
C VAL A 71 25.17 -17.95 0.60
N ARG A 72 26.15 -17.11 0.91
CA ARG A 72 27.52 -17.53 1.21
C ARG A 72 27.51 -18.47 2.43
N GLY A 73 27.70 -19.76 2.20
CA GLY A 73 27.49 -20.83 3.20
C GLY A 73 26.72 -22.03 2.67
N GLY A 74 26.06 -21.90 1.52
CA GLY A 74 25.37 -23.00 0.83
C GLY A 74 23.86 -23.05 1.09
N ASP A 75 23.35 -22.27 2.04
CA ASP A 75 21.93 -22.16 2.34
C ASP A 75 21.16 -21.42 1.23
N TRP A 76 19.91 -21.83 1.02
CA TRP A 76 19.00 -21.19 0.07
C TRP A 76 18.06 -20.23 0.80
N ARG A 77 17.94 -19.01 0.29
CA ARG A 77 16.96 -18.02 0.77
C ARG A 77 15.98 -17.67 -0.32
N ASN A 78 14.72 -17.46 0.07
CA ASN A 78 13.67 -17.06 -0.84
C ASN A 78 13.86 -15.58 -1.23
N LEU A 79 13.67 -15.29 -2.51
CA LEU A 79 13.54 -13.95 -3.07
C LEU A 79 12.07 -13.68 -3.35
N TRP A 80 11.65 -12.47 -3.07
CA TRP A 80 10.27 -12.04 -3.16
C TRP A 80 10.17 -10.76 -3.96
N THR A 81 9.09 -10.62 -4.70
CA THR A 81 8.81 -9.42 -5.49
C THR A 81 7.40 -8.93 -5.20
N VAL A 82 7.15 -7.65 -5.44
CA VAL A 82 5.82 -7.06 -5.30
C VAL A 82 4.98 -7.43 -6.53
N ASN A 83 3.73 -7.82 -6.30
CA ASN A 83 2.78 -8.06 -7.37
C ASN A 83 2.40 -6.73 -8.02
N GLN A 84 2.61 -6.62 -9.34
CA GLN A 84 2.26 -5.45 -10.13
C GLN A 84 0.82 -4.98 -9.88
N ALA A 85 -0.14 -5.92 -9.83
CA ALA A 85 -1.55 -5.58 -9.64
C ALA A 85 -1.82 -4.93 -8.26
N ALA A 86 -1.07 -5.33 -7.23
CA ALA A 86 -1.17 -4.71 -5.92
C ALA A 86 -0.51 -3.33 -5.90
N ALA A 87 0.67 -3.19 -6.53
CA ALA A 87 1.38 -1.92 -6.64
C ALA A 87 0.54 -0.85 -7.37
N GLU A 88 -0.15 -1.22 -8.46
CA GLU A 88 -1.03 -0.31 -9.21
C GLU A 88 -2.20 0.20 -8.37
N ILE A 89 -2.79 -0.65 -7.52
CA ILE A 89 -3.88 -0.23 -6.62
C ILE A 89 -3.36 0.78 -5.59
N VAL A 90 -2.19 0.49 -5.03
CA VAL A 90 -1.56 1.34 -4.02
C VAL A 90 -1.17 2.70 -4.60
N GLU A 91 -0.56 2.73 -5.79
CA GLU A 91 -0.19 4.00 -6.44
C GLU A 91 -1.43 4.79 -6.85
N LYS A 92 -2.46 4.14 -7.41
CA LYS A 92 -3.74 4.82 -7.69
C LYS A 92 -4.37 5.39 -6.42
N HIS A 93 -4.34 4.66 -5.31
CA HIS A 93 -4.83 5.17 -4.03
C HIS A 93 -3.99 6.36 -3.55
N ARG A 94 -2.68 6.33 -3.77
CA ARG A 94 -1.76 7.42 -3.46
C ARG A 94 -2.02 8.67 -4.30
N GLU A 95 -2.29 8.51 -5.60
CA GLU A 95 -2.68 9.60 -6.49
C GLU A 95 -4.01 10.22 -6.07
N VAL A 96 -5.03 9.39 -5.81
CA VAL A 96 -6.33 9.89 -5.31
C VAL A 96 -6.16 10.61 -3.97
N ALA A 97 -5.32 10.12 -3.06
CA ALA A 97 -5.05 10.79 -1.80
C ALA A 97 -4.30 12.14 -1.98
N LYS A 98 -3.50 12.29 -3.04
CA LYS A 98 -2.82 13.56 -3.39
C LYS A 98 -3.77 14.54 -4.09
N GLU A 99 -4.69 14.04 -4.91
CA GLU A 99 -5.63 14.85 -5.70
C GLU A 99 -6.93 15.18 -4.96
N SER A 100 -7.29 14.39 -3.94
CA SER A 100 -8.43 14.72 -3.09
C SER A 100 -8.07 15.96 -2.27
N ASP A 101 -8.48 17.11 -2.78
CA ASP A 101 -8.80 18.30 -2.01
C ASP A 101 -9.84 17.84 -0.96
N THR A 102 -9.34 17.45 0.20
CA THR A 102 -10.05 16.56 1.11
C THR A 102 -11.27 17.27 1.69
N ILE A 103 -12.44 16.60 1.62
CA ILE A 103 -13.65 17.06 2.32
C ILE A 103 -13.38 17.19 3.84
N LEU A 104 -12.43 16.41 4.37
CA LEU A 104 -11.99 16.48 5.75
C LEU A 104 -10.59 17.11 5.83
N PRO A 105 -10.30 18.01 6.79
CA PRO A 105 -8.99 18.64 6.93
C PRO A 105 -7.89 17.70 7.47
N CYS A 106 -8.08 16.38 7.33
CA CYS A 106 -7.08 15.37 7.63
C CYS A 106 -6.55 14.71 6.35
N ASP A 107 -5.29 14.28 6.36
CA ASP A 107 -4.63 13.56 5.26
C ASP A 107 -5.15 12.11 5.04
N CYS A 108 -6.34 11.79 5.55
CA CYS A 108 -6.98 10.50 5.41
C CYS A 108 -7.93 10.51 4.20
N THR A 109 -7.99 9.40 3.46
CA THR A 109 -8.81 9.31 2.25
C THR A 109 -10.32 9.43 2.54
N THR A 110 -11.04 10.06 1.61
CA THR A 110 -12.47 10.40 1.71
C THR A 110 -13.41 9.19 1.85
N ASP A 111 -12.94 7.97 1.60
CA ASP A 111 -13.75 6.75 1.69
C ASP A 111 -13.97 6.25 3.14
N ALA A 112 -13.34 6.92 4.11
CA ALA A 112 -13.42 6.60 5.52
C ALA A 112 -14.36 7.53 6.32
N ILE A 113 -15.40 8.08 5.70
CA ILE A 113 -16.33 8.99 6.38
C ILE A 113 -17.40 8.24 7.18
N ARG A 114 -17.57 8.58 8.47
CA ARG A 114 -18.70 8.15 9.30
C ARG A 114 -19.48 9.38 9.79
N ASN A 115 -20.81 9.29 9.71
CA ASN A 115 -21.70 10.28 10.33
C ASN A 115 -22.42 9.61 11.51
N PRO A 116 -21.83 9.63 12.72
CA PRO A 116 -22.51 9.12 13.90
C PRO A 116 -23.79 9.91 14.17
N ARG A 117 -24.89 9.20 14.42
CA ARG A 117 -26.12 9.84 14.92
C ARG A 117 -25.77 10.58 16.21
N ASP A 118 -26.22 11.83 16.31
CA ASP A 118 -26.06 12.73 17.46
C ASP A 118 -24.72 13.52 17.52
N VAL A 119 -23.97 13.61 16.42
CA VAL A 119 -22.80 14.49 16.29
C VAL A 119 -23.02 15.49 15.14
N ASP A 120 -22.79 16.78 15.38
CA ASP A 120 -22.87 17.84 14.37
C ASP A 120 -21.53 17.95 13.61
N GLY A 121 -21.21 16.92 12.81
CA GLY A 121 -19.93 16.81 12.13
C GLY A 121 -19.74 15.50 11.37
N ILE A 122 -18.57 15.31 10.79
CA ILE A 122 -18.16 14.08 10.12
C ILE A 122 -16.93 13.50 10.83
N GLU A 123 -17.00 12.22 11.19
CA GLU A 123 -15.90 11.46 11.79
C GLU A 123 -15.08 10.76 10.71
N CYS A 124 -13.76 10.91 10.76
CA CYS A 124 -12.84 10.13 9.96
C CYS A 124 -12.60 8.77 10.63
N LYS A 125 -12.96 7.67 9.96
CA LYS A 125 -12.79 6.30 10.46
C LYS A 125 -11.33 5.83 10.57
N ILE A 126 -10.39 6.55 9.95
CA ILE A 126 -8.95 6.21 9.96
C ILE A 126 -8.25 6.86 11.16
N CYS A 127 -8.44 8.17 11.38
CA CYS A 127 -7.83 8.89 12.50
C CYS A 127 -8.76 9.05 13.71
N GLU A 128 -10.02 8.59 13.62
CA GLU A 128 -11.08 8.71 14.63
C GLU A 128 -11.37 10.17 15.05
N GLU A 129 -10.95 11.12 14.23
CA GLU A 129 -11.11 12.55 14.48
C GLU A 129 -12.47 13.02 13.96
N VAL A 130 -13.15 13.83 14.77
CA VAL A 130 -14.47 14.40 14.45
C VAL A 130 -14.26 15.83 13.98
N PHE A 131 -14.60 16.08 12.72
CA PHE A 131 -14.53 17.41 12.12
C PHE A 131 -15.91 18.05 12.12
N ASP A 132 -15.99 19.27 12.64
CA ASP A 132 -17.25 20.00 12.60
C ASP A 132 -17.54 20.53 11.18
N ARG A 133 -18.77 20.99 10.97
CA ARG A 133 -19.22 21.47 9.67
C ARG A 133 -18.47 22.72 9.19
N GLU A 134 -18.00 23.57 10.11
CA GLU A 134 -17.26 24.79 9.76
C GLU A 134 -15.80 24.49 9.36
N GLU A 135 -15.22 23.42 9.87
CA GLU A 135 -13.90 22.89 9.50
C GLU A 135 -13.91 22.24 8.12
N ILE A 136 -14.96 21.47 7.81
CA ILE A 136 -15.20 20.86 6.50
C ILE A 136 -15.36 21.93 5.41
N ASP A 137 -16.17 22.96 5.67
CA ASP A 137 -16.40 24.06 4.73
C ASP A 137 -15.15 24.93 4.51
N ARG A 138 -14.20 24.93 5.46
CA ARG A 138 -12.89 25.59 5.33
C ARG A 138 -11.84 24.74 4.62
N GLY A 139 -11.92 23.41 4.73
CA GLY A 139 -11.01 22.46 4.08
C GLY A 139 -11.34 22.22 2.60
N GLY A 140 -12.61 22.29 2.19
CA GLY A 140 -13.04 22.02 0.80
C GLY A 140 -12.88 23.16 -0.21
N ARG A 141 -12.08 24.19 0.10
CA ARG A 141 -11.71 25.26 -0.84
C ARG A 141 -10.24 25.66 -0.62
N ALA A 142 -9.31 24.98 -1.28
CA ALA A 142 -7.98 25.51 -1.57
C ALA A 142 -7.51 25.12 -2.97
#